data_AF-K2AS48-F1
#
_entry.id   AF-K2AS48-F1
#
_cell.length_a   1.000
_cell.length_b   1.000
_cell.length_c   1.000
_cell.angle_alpha   90.00
_cell.angle_beta   90.00
_cell.angle_gamma   90.00
#
_symmetry.space_group_name_H-M   'P 1'
#
loop_
_entity.id
_entity.type
_entity.pdbx_description
1 polymer ?
#
loop_
_entity_poly.entity_id
_entity_poly.type
_entity_poly.pdbx_seq_one_letter_code
_entity_poly.pdbx_strand_id
1 'polypeptide(L)'
;PAFALASDSKDTDLIKDKPRDPKTSILTKNRIIFVLGVGLALSTLFIFLFSLILSLGGSETFARTIVFNALIFTHMGIAFIVRGKSMFKYNPFLVWGVLVIIILQVVITFTPALQNIFHLGF
;
A
#
# COMPACT_ATOMS: atom_id res chain seq x y z
N PRO A 1 4.76 5.58 -1.95
CA PRO A 1 5.13 4.23 -2.46
C PRO A 1 5.43 4.19 -3.96
N ALA A 2 4.52 4.67 -4.83
CA ALA A 2 4.70 4.64 -6.29
C ALA A 2 5.93 5.45 -6.77
N PHE A 3 6.19 6.64 -6.20
CA PHE A 3 7.39 7.43 -6.50
C PHE A 3 8.70 6.75 -6.05
N ALA A 4 8.68 5.98 -4.95
CA ALA A 4 9.85 5.24 -4.48
C ALA A 4 10.16 4.02 -5.37
N LEU A 5 9.12 3.41 -5.96
CA LEU A 5 9.26 2.35 -6.97
C LEU A 5 9.83 2.89 -8.30
N ALA A 6 9.53 4.13 -8.66
CA ALA A 6 10.13 4.79 -9.83
C ALA A 6 11.64 5.07 -9.65
N SER A 7 12.12 5.12 -8.40
CA SER A 7 13.53 5.31 -8.05
C SER A 7 14.28 4.00 -7.82
N ASP A 8 13.66 2.84 -8.09
CA ASP A 8 14.36 1.57 -7.89
C ASP A 8 15.58 1.50 -8.83
N SER A 9 16.73 1.17 -8.24
CA SER A 9 18.02 1.17 -8.92
C SER A 9 17.99 0.20 -10.11
N LYS A 10 18.43 0.68 -11.28
CA LYS A 10 18.51 -0.11 -12.52
C LYS A 10 19.16 -1.46 -12.25
N ASP A 11 18.41 -2.52 -12.52
CA ASP A 11 18.90 -3.88 -12.35
C ASP A 11 20.03 -4.14 -13.38
N THR A 12 21.21 -4.52 -12.89
CA THR A 12 22.45 -4.55 -13.69
C THR A 12 22.42 -5.67 -14.72
N ASP A 13 21.57 -6.68 -14.52
CA ASP A 13 21.36 -7.78 -15.46
C ASP A 13 20.30 -7.47 -16.54
N LEU A 14 19.67 -6.29 -16.55
CA LEU A 14 18.68 -5.89 -17.57
C LEU A 14 19.25 -5.90 -19.00
N ILE A 15 20.57 -5.77 -19.15
CA ILE A 15 21.26 -5.80 -20.45
C ILE A 15 21.39 -7.24 -20.98
N LYS A 16 21.31 -8.26 -20.12
CA LYS A 16 21.37 -9.68 -20.50
C LYS A 16 20.01 -10.22 -20.96
N ASP A 17 18.92 -9.56 -20.57
CA ASP A 17 17.58 -9.95 -20.98
C ASP A 17 17.29 -9.50 -22.42
N LYS A 18 16.57 -10.35 -23.16
CA LYS A 18 16.19 -10.05 -24.55
C LYS A 18 15.31 -8.79 -24.59
N PRO A 19 15.50 -7.88 -25.56
CA PRO A 19 14.68 -6.68 -25.70
C PRO A 19 13.20 -7.03 -25.71
N ARG A 20 12.43 -6.30 -24.89
CA ARG A 20 10.99 -6.53 -24.77
C ARG A 20 10.30 -6.36 -26.13
N ASP A 21 9.39 -7.26 -26.47
CA ASP A 21 8.58 -7.13 -27.68
C ASP A 21 7.68 -5.89 -27.58
N PRO A 22 7.82 -4.89 -28.47
CA PRO A 22 7.04 -3.65 -28.42
C PRO A 22 5.53 -3.86 -28.64
N LYS A 23 5.11 -5.02 -29.16
CA LYS A 23 3.69 -5.38 -29.32
C LYS A 23 3.06 -5.90 -28.03
N THR A 24 3.86 -6.18 -26.99
CA THR A 24 3.34 -6.64 -25.70
C THR A 24 2.88 -5.48 -24.84
N SER A 25 1.57 -5.42 -24.55
CA SER A 25 1.02 -4.42 -23.63
C SER A 25 1.69 -4.48 -22.27
N ILE A 26 1.99 -3.30 -21.70
CA ILE A 26 2.49 -3.15 -20.33
C ILE A 26 1.47 -3.73 -19.34
N LEU A 27 0.19 -3.51 -19.61
CA LEU A 27 -0.96 -4.07 -18.89
C LEU A 27 -1.51 -5.28 -19.64
N THR A 28 -0.95 -6.45 -19.37
CA THR A 28 -1.51 -7.73 -19.84
C THR A 28 -2.79 -8.04 -19.07
N LYS A 29 -3.78 -8.69 -19.72
CA LYS A 29 -5.05 -9.10 -19.06
C LYS A 29 -4.81 -9.83 -17.72
N ASN A 30 -3.80 -10.70 -17.66
CA ASN A 30 -3.41 -11.41 -16.43
C ASN A 30 -2.98 -10.46 -15.30
N ARG A 31 -2.28 -9.36 -15.60
CA ARG A 31 -1.90 -8.37 -14.59
C ARG A 31 -3.12 -7.61 -14.06
N ILE A 32 -4.07 -7.27 -14.94
CA ILE A 32 -5.31 -6.59 -14.54
C ILE A 32 -6.13 -7.49 -13.62
N ILE A 33 -6.32 -8.76 -14.00
CA ILE A 33 -7.06 -9.74 -13.18
C ILE A 33 -6.37 -9.94 -11.83
N PHE A 34 -5.03 -9.98 -11.80
CA PHE A 34 -4.28 -10.10 -10.55
C PHE A 34 -4.49 -8.88 -9.63
N VAL A 35 -4.37 -7.65 -10.17
CA VAL A 35 -4.59 -6.42 -9.39
C VAL A 35 -6.03 -6.33 -8.89
N LEU A 36 -7.00 -6.69 -9.72
CA LEU A 36 -8.41 -6.75 -9.31
C LEU A 36 -8.65 -7.80 -8.23
N GLY A 37 -8.06 -9.00 -8.35
CA GLY A 37 -8.20 -10.06 -7.35
C GLY A 37 -7.62 -9.65 -6.00
N VAL A 38 -6.43 -9.06 -5.98
CA VAL A 38 -5.81 -8.52 -4.75
C VAL A 38 -6.64 -7.38 -4.18
N GLY A 39 -7.11 -6.45 -5.02
CA GLY A 39 -7.94 -5.33 -4.59
C GLY A 39 -9.27 -5.77 -3.98
N LEU A 40 -9.94 -6.75 -4.58
CA LEU A 40 -11.19 -7.32 -4.07
C LEU A 40 -10.98 -8.05 -2.75
N ALA A 41 -9.94 -8.89 -2.66
CA ALA A 41 -9.61 -9.60 -1.42
C ALA A 41 -9.36 -8.64 -0.24
N LEU A 42 -8.61 -7.57 -0.48
CA LEU A 42 -8.34 -6.55 0.53
C LEU A 42 -9.58 -5.73 0.89
N SER A 43 -10.40 -5.40 -0.09
CA SER A 43 -11.68 -4.70 0.16
C SER A 43 -12.59 -5.53 1.06
N THR A 44 -12.75 -6.83 0.77
CA THR A 44 -13.52 -7.74 1.62
C THR A 44 -12.94 -7.83 3.03
N LEU A 45 -11.60 -7.92 3.16
CA LEU A 45 -10.94 -7.94 4.46
C LEU A 45 -11.21 -6.66 5.27
N PHE A 46 -11.14 -5.49 4.66
CA PHE A 46 -11.40 -4.22 5.34
C PHE A 46 -12.87 -4.03 5.72
N ILE A 47 -13.80 -4.45 4.87
CA ILE A 47 -15.24 -4.44 5.20
C ILE A 47 -15.52 -5.38 6.37
N PHE A 48 -14.90 -6.57 6.38
CA PHE A 48 -15.01 -7.51 7.48
C PHE A 48 -14.46 -6.91 8.78
N LEU A 49 -13.28 -6.30 8.73
CA LEU A 49 -12.65 -5.66 9.89
C LEU A 49 -13.51 -4.52 10.44
N PHE A 50 -14.09 -3.70 9.56
CA PHE A 50 -15.01 -2.61 9.92
C PHE A 50 -16.24 -3.15 10.64
N SER A 51 -16.88 -4.18 10.07
CA SER A 51 -18.07 -4.82 10.64
C SER A 51 -17.78 -5.46 11.99
N LEU A 52 -16.60 -6.08 12.15
CA LEU A 52 -16.16 -6.66 13.42
C LEU A 52 -16.02 -5.60 14.53
N ILE A 53 -15.45 -4.44 14.22
CA ILE A 53 -15.27 -3.38 15.21
C ILE A 53 -16.61 -2.78 15.62
N LEU A 54 -17.54 -2.62 14.67
CA LEU A 54 -18.90 -2.18 14.97
C LEU A 54 -19.65 -3.21 15.84
N SER A 55 -19.50 -4.52 15.58
CA SER A 55 -20.17 -5.56 16.36
C SER A 55 -19.61 -5.69 17.79
N LEU A 56 -18.34 -5.31 18.01
CA LEU A 56 -17.72 -5.20 19.33
C LEU A 56 -18.15 -3.95 20.11
N GLY A 57 -19.04 -3.11 19.55
CA GLY A 57 -19.53 -1.88 20.18
C GLY A 57 -18.61 -0.67 20.00
N GLY A 58 -17.68 -0.72 19.05
CA GLY A 58 -16.83 0.42 18.69
C GLY A 58 -17.63 1.51 17.97
N SER A 59 -17.20 2.77 18.13
CA SER A 59 -17.77 3.88 17.36
C SER A 59 -17.41 3.76 15.87
N GLU A 60 -18.26 4.30 15.00
CA GLU A 60 -18.01 4.32 13.55
C GLU A 60 -16.67 5.02 13.23
N THR A 61 -16.40 6.10 13.96
CA THR A 61 -15.19 6.91 13.87
C THR A 61 -13.93 6.09 14.23
N PHE A 62 -14.02 5.27 15.27
CA PHE A 62 -12.93 4.39 15.69
C PHE A 62 -12.69 3.26 14.68
N ALA A 63 -13.76 2.62 14.20
CA ALA A 63 -13.69 1.58 13.18
C ALA A 63 -13.04 2.10 11.88
N ARG A 64 -13.42 3.30 11.44
CA ARG A 64 -12.86 3.96 10.26
C ARG A 64 -11.37 4.24 10.41
N THR A 65 -10.94 4.67 11.60
CA THR A 65 -9.53 4.93 11.93
C THR A 65 -8.69 3.66 11.86
N ILE A 66 -9.19 2.55 12.42
CA ILE A 66 -8.48 1.26 12.36
C ILE A 66 -8.37 0.76 10.92
N VAL A 67 -9.45 0.79 10.16
CA VAL A 67 -9.45 0.33 8.76
C VAL A 67 -8.51 1.16 7.90
N PHE A 68 -8.49 2.48 8.08
CA PHE A 68 -7.57 3.38 7.37
C PHE A 68 -6.11 3.06 7.69
N ASN A 69 -5.77 2.85 8.97
CA ASN A 69 -4.44 2.40 9.37
C ASN A 69 -4.07 1.06 8.72
N ALA A 70 -4.97 0.06 8.81
CA ALA A 70 -4.75 -1.25 8.23
C ALA A 70 -4.56 -1.19 6.70
N LEU A 71 -5.28 -0.32 6.01
CA LEU A 71 -5.14 -0.08 4.57
C LEU A 71 -3.74 0.40 4.22
N ILE A 72 -3.20 1.34 5.00
CA ILE A 72 -1.90 1.95 4.72
C ILE A 72 -0.77 0.95 5.03
N PHE A 73 -0.85 0.21 6.13
CA PHE A 73 0.06 -0.89 6.40
C PHE A 73 0.05 -1.96 5.31
N THR A 74 -1.13 -2.31 4.81
CA THR A 74 -1.28 -3.27 3.72
C THR A 74 -0.61 -2.76 2.43
N HIS A 75 -0.82 -1.49 2.08
CA HIS A 75 -0.18 -0.89 0.90
C HIS A 75 1.35 -0.87 1.01
N MET A 76 1.87 -0.63 2.23
CA MET A 76 3.31 -0.74 2.48
C MET A 76 3.78 -2.19 2.28
N GLY A 77 3.06 -3.17 2.85
CA GLY A 77 3.35 -4.59 2.65
C GLY A 77 3.37 -5.00 1.17
N ILE A 78 2.39 -4.55 0.38
CA ILE A 78 2.34 -4.81 -1.06
C ILE A 78 3.55 -4.18 -1.77
N ALA A 79 3.94 -2.96 -1.40
CA ALA A 79 5.13 -2.33 -1.98
C ALA A 79 6.41 -3.13 -1.71
N PHE A 80 6.51 -3.79 -0.55
CA PHE A 80 7.60 -4.73 -0.26
C PHE A 80 7.49 -6.03 -1.09
N ILE A 81 6.29 -6.62 -1.19
CA ILE A 81 6.06 -7.89 -1.94
C ILE A 81 6.35 -7.71 -3.44
N VAL A 82 5.88 -6.63 -4.06
CA VAL A 82 6.10 -6.32 -5.49
C VAL A 82 7.58 -6.25 -5.82
N ARG A 83 8.42 -5.87 -4.84
CA ARG A 83 9.86 -5.78 -5.03
C ARG A 83 10.55 -7.14 -5.03
N GLY A 84 9.97 -8.15 -4.36
CA GLY A 84 10.13 -9.60 -4.55
C GLY A 84 11.52 -10.25 -4.48
N LYS A 85 12.60 -9.59 -4.94
CA LYS A 85 13.95 -10.15 -5.09
C LYS A 85 15.07 -9.23 -4.60
N SER A 86 14.80 -7.94 -4.36
CA SER A 86 15.76 -6.96 -3.81
C SER A 86 15.57 -6.72 -2.31
N MET A 87 15.17 -7.76 -1.57
CA MET A 87 14.93 -7.66 -0.12
C MET A 87 16.23 -7.45 0.66
N PHE A 88 17.35 -7.95 0.12
CA PHE A 88 18.68 -7.90 0.72
C PHE A 88 19.58 -6.76 0.19
N LYS A 89 19.17 -6.06 -0.89
CA LYS A 89 19.84 -4.83 -1.33
C LYS A 89 19.14 -3.65 -0.67
N TYR A 90 19.71 -3.18 0.44
CA TYR A 90 19.32 -1.97 1.14
C TYR A 90 19.17 -0.81 0.14
N ASN A 91 17.93 -0.42 -0.16
CA ASN A 91 17.66 0.82 -0.90
C ASN A 91 17.09 1.84 0.09
N PRO A 92 17.90 2.82 0.52
CA PRO A 92 17.49 3.80 1.52
C PRO A 92 16.27 4.61 1.07
N PHE A 93 16.05 4.80 -0.24
CA PHE A 93 14.90 5.58 -0.75
C PHE A 93 13.55 4.92 -0.47
N LEU A 94 13.48 3.58 -0.48
CA LEU A 94 12.25 2.87 -0.14
C LEU A 94 11.97 2.92 1.36
N VAL A 95 13.02 2.81 2.17
CA VAL A 95 12.93 2.97 3.63
C VAL A 95 12.48 4.39 3.97
N TRP A 96 13.06 5.42 3.36
CA TRP A 96 12.64 6.82 3.51
C TRP A 96 11.19 7.04 3.06
N GLY A 97 10.78 6.46 1.94
CA GLY A 97 9.39 6.57 1.46
C GLY A 97 8.38 5.92 2.42
N VAL A 98 8.75 4.78 3.02
CA VAL A 98 7.98 4.11 4.07
C VAL A 98 7.94 4.96 5.35
N LEU A 99 9.07 5.53 5.76
CA LEU A 99 9.19 6.38 6.95
C LEU A 99 8.33 7.63 6.83
N VAL A 100 8.34 8.30 5.68
CA VAL A 100 7.48 9.46 5.41
C VAL A 100 6.00 9.08 5.49
N ILE A 101 5.61 7.91 4.98
CA ILE A 101 4.22 7.42 5.09
C ILE A 101 3.84 7.16 6.54
N ILE A 102 4.72 6.57 7.35
CA ILE A 102 4.47 6.36 8.78
C ILE A 102 4.34 7.70 9.51
N ILE A 103 5.21 8.66 9.22
CA ILE A 103 5.15 10.00 9.83
C ILE A 103 3.83 10.68 9.46
N LEU A 104 3.44 10.68 8.18
CA LEU A 104 2.14 11.23 7.78
C LEU A 104 0.98 10.47 8.45
N GLN A 105 1.08 9.16 8.61
CA GLN A 105 0.05 8.36 9.27
C GLN A 105 -0.17 8.79 10.72
N VAL A 106 0.92 8.99 11.45
CA VAL A 106 0.91 9.49 12.82
C VAL A 106 0.35 10.91 12.85
N VAL A 107 0.82 11.81 11.98
CA VAL A 107 0.33 13.19 11.91
C VAL A 107 -1.18 13.23 11.65
N ILE A 108 -1.70 12.45 10.70
CA ILE A 108 -3.14 12.42 10.39
C ILE A 108 -3.94 11.83 11.56
N THR A 109 -3.41 10.80 12.23
CA THR A 109 -4.11 10.14 13.35
C THR A 109 -4.19 11.02 14.60
N PHE A 110 -3.15 11.82 14.86
CA PHE A 110 -3.04 12.62 16.09
C PHE A 110 -3.41 14.10 15.93
N THR A 111 -3.62 14.60 14.71
CA THR A 111 -3.97 16.01 14.51
C THR A 111 -5.50 16.20 14.50
N PRO A 112 -6.09 16.89 15.50
CA PRO A 112 -7.54 17.06 15.63
C PRO A 112 -8.18 17.84 14.46
N ALA A 113 -7.42 18.71 13.78
CA ALA A 113 -7.90 19.42 12.58
C ALA A 113 -8.13 18.47 11.38
N LEU A 114 -7.33 17.41 11.25
CA LEU A 114 -7.47 16.39 10.20
C LEU A 114 -8.49 15.32 10.58
N GLN A 115 -8.62 15.00 11.87
CA GLN A 115 -9.69 14.15 12.40
C GLN A 115 -11.09 14.66 12.02
N ASN A 116 -11.32 15.97 12.08
CA ASN A 116 -12.62 16.56 11.73
C ASN A 116 -12.91 16.52 10.21
N ILE A 117 -11.89 16.65 9.36
CA ILE A 117 -12.04 16.56 7.89
C ILE A 117 -12.30 15.11 7.45
N PHE A 118 -11.60 14.14 8.05
CA PHE A 118 -11.68 12.73 7.69
C PHE A 118 -12.70 11.93 8.51
N HIS A 119 -13.40 12.57 9.46
CA HIS A 119 -14.28 11.92 10.43
C HIS A 119 -13.56 10.77 11.16
N LEU A 120 -12.33 11.01 11.57
CA LEU A 120 -11.47 10.10 12.35
C LEU A 120 -11.40 10.63 13.79
N GLY A 121 -11.22 9.75 14.76
CA GLY A 121 -11.38 10.11 16.17
C GLY A 121 -11.47 8.87 17.05
N PHE A 122 -10.95 9.01 18.27
CA PHE A 122 -10.96 7.99 19.32
C PHE A 122 -12.24 8.08 20.14
#